data_AF-A0A7Y5N3I3-F1
#
_entry.id   AF-A0A7Y5N3I3-F1
#
_cell.length_a   1.000
_cell.length_b   1.000
_cell.length_c   1.000
_cell.angle_alpha   90.00
_cell.angle_beta   90.00
_cell.angle_gamma   90.00
#
_symmetry.space_group_name_H-M   'P 1'
#
loop_
_entity.id
_entity.type
_entity.pdbx_description
1 polymer ?
#
loop_
_entity_poly.entity_id
_entity_poly.type
_entity_poly.pdbx_seq_one_letter_code
_entity_poly.pdbx_strand_id
1 'polypeptide(L)'
;PPPYRRTLLLYDGVGLDLPETAAETEASTPAAAGRLLHAREVIARRLPELADPSVLHRRLAELASVERLNAPGPPSVRTGGERRSRFWTRAAIAFTAALIGATTFTLRTAPTHYEPPVPAGVRVQGVPPRVALGPLSQEETQLRTKLRQAAAHGPERLVPVFR
;
A
#
# COMPACT_ATOMS: atom_id res chain seq x y z
N PRO A 1 -6.62 -23.79 16.28
CA PRO A 1 -5.74 -22.61 16.48
C PRO A 1 -6.29 -21.69 17.61
N PRO A 2 -5.45 -20.85 18.25
CA PRO A 2 -5.84 -20.06 19.43
C PRO A 2 -7.10 -19.18 19.30
N PRO A 3 -7.31 -18.42 18.20
CA PRO A 3 -8.49 -17.55 18.09
C PRO A 3 -9.81 -18.33 18.03
N TYR A 4 -9.87 -19.43 17.28
CA TYR A 4 -11.07 -20.28 17.19
C TYR A 4 -11.47 -20.89 18.54
N ARG A 5 -10.48 -21.36 19.31
CA ARG A 5 -10.71 -21.93 20.64
C ARG A 5 -11.22 -20.87 21.62
N ARG A 6 -10.62 -19.67 21.62
CA ARG A 6 -11.07 -18.56 22.48
C ARG A 6 -12.51 -18.16 22.15
N THR A 7 -12.83 -17.96 20.86
CA THR A 7 -14.18 -17.61 20.42
C THR A 7 -15.20 -18.67 20.84
N LEU A 8 -14.89 -19.97 20.66
CA LEU A 8 -15.78 -21.04 21.08
C LEU A 8 -15.96 -21.11 22.60
N LEU A 9 -14.88 -20.96 23.39
CA LEU A 9 -15.00 -20.98 24.85
C LEU A 9 -15.77 -19.79 25.39
N LEU A 10 -15.65 -18.60 24.80
CA LEU A 10 -16.41 -17.43 25.23
C LEU A 10 -17.90 -17.56 24.90
N TYR A 11 -18.23 -18.03 23.70
CA TYR A 11 -19.62 -18.18 23.28
C TYR A 11 -20.26 -19.44 23.88
N ASP A 12 -19.72 -20.63 23.59
CA ASP A 12 -20.28 -21.91 24.02
C ASP A 12 -19.85 -22.34 25.43
N GLY A 13 -18.78 -21.78 26.00
CA GLY A 13 -18.34 -22.14 27.36
C GLY A 13 -18.85 -21.16 28.42
N VAL A 14 -18.57 -19.87 28.23
CA VAL A 14 -18.95 -18.79 29.17
C VAL A 14 -20.40 -18.34 28.95
N GLY A 15 -20.93 -18.46 27.72
CA GLY A 15 -22.30 -18.07 27.40
C GLY A 15 -22.46 -16.59 27.01
N LEU A 16 -21.38 -15.93 26.58
CA LEU A 16 -21.46 -14.57 26.04
C LEU A 16 -22.25 -14.55 24.74
N ASP A 17 -22.90 -13.43 24.46
CA ASP A 17 -23.53 -13.25 23.16
C ASP A 17 -22.47 -13.04 22.05
N LEU A 18 -22.93 -13.02 20.79
CA LEU A 18 -22.02 -12.93 19.66
C LEU A 18 -21.32 -11.56 19.57
N PRO A 19 -22.00 -10.40 19.75
CA PRO A 19 -21.34 -9.10 19.87
C PRO A 19 -20.31 -8.99 21.00
N GLU A 20 -20.60 -9.48 22.19
CA GLU A 20 -19.70 -9.49 23.35
C GLU A 20 -18.48 -10.37 23.10
N THR A 21 -18.70 -11.57 22.54
CA THR A 21 -17.61 -12.46 22.12
C THR A 21 -16.72 -11.79 21.07
N ALA A 22 -17.31 -11.02 20.15
CA ALA A 22 -16.56 -10.27 19.14
C ALA A 22 -15.69 -9.18 19.79
N ALA A 23 -16.27 -8.42 20.73
CA ALA A 23 -15.55 -7.39 21.48
C ALA A 23 -14.38 -7.98 22.27
N GLU A 24 -14.61 -9.06 23.02
CA GLU A 24 -13.59 -9.72 23.85
C GLU A 24 -12.47 -10.39 23.03
N THR A 25 -12.72 -10.69 21.76
CA THR A 25 -11.71 -11.23 20.83
C THR A 25 -11.14 -10.22 19.87
N GLU A 26 -11.41 -8.93 20.09
CA GLU A 26 -10.99 -7.80 19.24
C GLU A 26 -11.28 -8.08 17.75
N ALA A 27 -12.47 -8.58 17.46
CA ALA A 27 -12.91 -8.98 16.13
C ALA A 27 -14.23 -8.32 15.77
N SER A 28 -14.50 -8.21 14.47
CA SER A 28 -15.85 -7.89 14.03
C SER A 28 -16.81 -9.05 14.30
N THR A 29 -18.08 -8.75 14.54
CA THR A 29 -19.15 -9.75 14.73
C THR A 29 -19.17 -10.84 13.64
N PRO A 30 -19.09 -10.53 12.33
CA PRO A 30 -19.02 -11.58 11.30
C PRO A 30 -17.74 -12.42 11.38
N ALA A 31 -16.61 -11.84 11.76
CA ALA A 31 -15.37 -12.59 11.95
C ALA A 31 -15.47 -13.54 13.16
N ALA A 32 -16.10 -13.11 14.25
CA ALA A 32 -16.39 -13.97 15.40
C ALA A 32 -17.33 -15.11 15.01
N ALA A 33 -18.40 -14.83 14.25
CA ALA A 33 -19.33 -15.84 13.75
C ALA A 33 -18.62 -16.90 12.89
N GLY A 34 -17.79 -16.46 11.92
CA GLY A 34 -17.04 -17.38 11.06
C GLY A 34 -16.05 -18.25 11.84
N ARG A 35 -15.39 -17.67 12.87
CA ARG A 35 -14.52 -18.44 13.77
C ARG A 35 -15.30 -19.47 14.58
N LEU A 36 -16.47 -19.11 15.09
CA LEU A 36 -17.33 -20.01 15.86
C LEU A 36 -17.81 -21.20 15.00
N LEU A 37 -18.32 -20.93 13.80
CA LEU A 37 -18.76 -21.96 12.85
C LEU A 37 -17.63 -22.94 12.53
N HIS A 38 -16.45 -22.41 12.19
CA HIS A 38 -15.30 -23.25 11.89
C HIS A 38 -14.85 -24.08 13.11
N ALA A 39 -14.90 -23.50 14.31
CA ALA A 39 -14.56 -24.22 15.54
C ALA A 39 -15.53 -25.38 15.80
N ARG A 40 -16.85 -25.15 15.66
CA ARG A 40 -17.87 -26.19 15.81
C ARG A 40 -17.74 -27.28 14.75
N GLU A 41 -17.45 -26.93 13.50
CA GLU A 41 -17.21 -27.90 12.42
C GLU A 41 -16.00 -28.80 12.73
N VAL A 42 -14.91 -28.23 13.25
CA VAL A 42 -13.72 -28.99 13.65
C VAL A 42 -14.04 -29.91 14.85
N ILE A 43 -14.83 -29.44 15.82
CA ILE A 43 -15.26 -30.27 16.95
C ILE A 43 -16.16 -31.40 16.49
N ALA A 44 -17.21 -31.12 15.72
CA ALA A 44 -18.15 -32.13 15.23
C ALA A 44 -17.45 -33.23 14.42
N ARG A 45 -16.41 -32.90 13.65
CA ARG A 45 -15.59 -33.89 12.93
C ARG A 45 -14.73 -34.77 13.82
N ARG A 46 -14.28 -34.26 14.97
CA ARG A 46 -13.37 -34.98 15.89
C ARG A 46 -14.10 -35.69 17.03
N LEU A 47 -15.22 -35.13 17.46
CA LEU A 47 -16.05 -35.53 18.59
C LEU A 47 -17.52 -35.42 18.17
N PRO A 48 -18.03 -36.37 17.37
CA PRO A 48 -19.39 -36.32 16.82
C PRO A 48 -20.48 -36.24 17.89
N GLU A 49 -20.24 -36.80 19.07
CA GLU A 49 -21.11 -36.72 20.24
C GLU A 49 -21.29 -35.29 20.78
N LEU A 50 -20.42 -34.35 20.39
CA LEU A 50 -20.48 -32.92 20.70
C LEU A 50 -20.92 -32.06 19.51
N ALA A 51 -21.45 -32.66 18.44
CA ALA A 51 -21.90 -31.92 17.27
C ALA A 51 -23.10 -30.99 17.57
N ASP A 52 -23.94 -31.36 18.53
CA ASP A 52 -25.03 -30.51 19.03
C ASP A 52 -24.44 -29.39 19.93
N PRO A 53 -24.60 -28.10 19.56
CA PRO A 53 -24.11 -26.98 20.35
C PRO A 53 -24.63 -26.96 21.79
N SER A 54 -25.85 -27.44 22.04
CA SER A 54 -26.44 -27.48 23.38
C SER A 54 -25.75 -28.51 24.28
N VAL A 55 -25.35 -29.65 23.69
CA VAL A 55 -24.58 -30.69 24.39
C VAL A 55 -23.16 -30.21 24.63
N LEU A 56 -22.54 -29.58 23.65
CA LEU A 56 -21.22 -28.96 23.80
C LEU A 56 -21.19 -27.93 24.92
N HIS A 57 -22.15 -27.01 24.95
CA HIS A 57 -22.28 -26.00 26.00
C HIS A 57 -22.41 -26.64 27.39
N ARG A 58 -23.31 -27.61 27.53
CA ARG A 58 -23.50 -28.34 28.80
C ARG A 58 -22.22 -29.02 29.28
N ARG A 59 -21.51 -29.71 28.39
CA ARG A 59 -20.25 -30.38 28.73
C ARG A 59 -19.15 -29.40 29.13
N LEU A 60 -19.07 -28.25 28.45
CA LEU A 60 -18.12 -27.19 28.83
C LEU A 60 -18.46 -26.59 30.20
N ALA A 61 -19.74 -26.38 30.51
CA ALA A 61 -20.19 -25.91 31.81
C ALA A 61 -19.92 -26.93 32.92
N GLU A 62 -20.17 -28.23 32.67
CA GLU A 62 -19.81 -29.32 33.58
C GLU A 62 -18.30 -29.31 33.88
N LEU A 63 -17.45 -29.25 32.84
CA LEU A 63 -16.00 -29.16 32.98
C LEU A 63 -15.57 -27.94 33.81
N ALA A 64 -16.14 -26.77 33.54
CA ALA A 64 -15.83 -25.54 34.27
C ALA A 64 -16.23 -25.60 35.75
N SER A 65 -17.30 -26.33 36.08
CA SER A 65 -17.77 -26.48 37.47
C SER A 65 -16.88 -27.40 38.30
N VAL A 66 -16.23 -28.39 37.67
CA VAL A 66 -15.36 -29.37 38.34
C VAL A 66 -13.95 -28.83 38.52
N GLU A 67 -13.47 -28.05 37.55
CA GLU A 67 -12.11 -27.51 37.54
C GLU A 67 -12.03 -26.17 38.31
N ARG A 68 -11.40 -26.15 39.49
CA ARG A 68 -10.98 -24.89 40.12
C ARG A 68 -9.80 -24.31 39.34
N LEU A 69 -10.09 -23.53 38.30
CA LEU A 69 -9.08 -22.79 37.55
C LEU A 69 -8.45 -21.72 38.46
N ASN A 70 -7.29 -22.04 39.03
CA ASN A 70 -6.45 -21.04 39.66
C ASN A 70 -6.00 -20.04 38.60
N ALA A 71 -5.99 -18.76 38.95
CA ALA A 71 -5.44 -17.73 38.07
C ALA A 71 -4.03 -18.14 37.61
N PRO A 72 -3.70 -18.03 36.31
CA PRO A 72 -2.40 -18.43 35.81
C PRO A 72 -1.31 -17.71 36.60
N GLY A 73 -0.31 -18.46 37.07
CA GLY A 73 0.73 -17.93 37.93
C GLY A 73 1.46 -16.73 37.29
N PRO A 74 1.90 -15.74 38.08
CA PRO A 74 2.58 -14.53 37.60
C PRO A 74 3.64 -14.71 36.50
N PRO A 75 4.53 -15.75 36.52
CA PRO A 75 5.56 -15.90 35.50
C PRO A 75 5.01 -16.23 34.10
N SER A 76 3.88 -16.93 34.01
CA SER A 76 3.29 -17.33 32.71
C SER A 76 2.71 -16.12 31.96
N VAL A 77 2.02 -15.24 32.68
CA VAL A 77 1.46 -13.98 32.13
C VAL A 77 2.60 -13.06 31.70
N ARG A 78 3.64 -12.93 32.54
CA ARG A 78 4.81 -12.07 32.26
C ARG A 78 5.57 -12.52 31.01
N THR A 79 5.87 -13.81 30.89
CA THR A 79 6.64 -14.33 29.76
C THR A 79 5.89 -14.19 28.42
N GLY A 80 4.57 -14.40 28.42
CA GLY A 80 3.73 -14.16 27.24
C GLY A 80 3.73 -12.69 26.82
N GLY A 81 3.52 -11.78 27.78
CA GLY A 81 3.54 -10.34 27.55
C GLY A 81 4.89 -9.83 27.05
N GLU A 82 6.00 -10.27 27.67
CA GLU A 82 7.36 -9.87 27.27
C GLU A 82 7.69 -10.29 25.84
N ARG A 83 7.31 -11.50 25.41
CA ARG A 83 7.54 -11.97 24.04
C ARG A 83 6.79 -11.11 23.03
N ARG A 84 5.52 -10.82 23.31
CA ARG A 84 4.67 -10.00 22.44
C ARG A 84 5.19 -8.57 22.35
N SER A 85 5.55 -7.98 23.48
CA SER A 85 6.13 -6.64 23.55
C SER A 85 7.43 -6.55 22.76
N ARG A 86 8.38 -7.47 23.00
CA ARG A 86 9.66 -7.52 22.27
C ARG A 86 9.47 -7.67 20.76
N PHE A 87 8.51 -8.49 20.32
CA PHE A 87 8.21 -8.65 18.89
C PHE A 87 7.73 -7.34 18.27
N TRP A 88 6.76 -6.67 18.89
CA TRP A 88 6.23 -5.41 18.39
C TRP A 88 7.24 -4.27 18.41
N THR A 89 8.08 -4.19 19.46
CA THR A 89 9.18 -3.22 19.50
C THR A 89 10.15 -3.43 18.34
N ARG A 90 10.56 -4.68 18.09
CA ARG A 90 11.45 -5.01 16.96
C ARG A 90 10.81 -4.69 15.61
N ALA A 91 9.52 -4.99 15.44
CA ALA A 91 8.78 -4.67 14.23
C ALA A 91 8.71 -3.16 13.99
N ALA A 92 8.41 -2.36 15.02
CA ALA A 92 8.40 -0.90 14.93
C ALA A 92 9.77 -0.34 14.55
N ILE A 93 10.85 -0.82 15.18
CA ILE A 93 12.23 -0.42 14.85
C ILE A 93 12.57 -0.74 13.40
N ALA A 94 12.29 -1.98 12.95
CA ALA A 94 12.58 -2.40 11.59
C ALA A 94 11.79 -1.59 10.55
N PHE A 95 10.52 -1.31 10.83
CA PHE A 95 9.67 -0.51 9.95
C PHE A 95 10.16 0.94 9.83
N THR A 96 10.53 1.57 10.96
CA THR A 96 11.11 2.91 10.95
C THR A 96 12.43 2.95 10.17
N ALA A 97 13.30 1.96 10.36
CA ALA A 97 14.55 1.87 9.60
C ALA A 97 14.29 1.69 8.10
N ALA A 98 13.30 0.87 7.72
CA ALA A 98 12.90 0.67 6.33
C ALA A 98 12.35 1.96 5.71
N LEU A 99 11.53 2.73 6.43
CA LEU A 99 11.03 4.04 5.97
C LEU A 99 12.18 5.01 5.74
N ILE A 100 13.09 5.16 6.71
CA ILE A 100 14.26 6.05 6.57
C ILE A 100 15.12 5.64 5.38
N GLY A 101 15.36 4.33 5.23
CA GLY A 101 16.10 3.77 4.10
C GLY A 101 15.44 4.06 2.76
N ALA A 102 14.13 3.81 2.65
CA ALA A 102 13.34 4.08 1.45
C ALA A 102 13.31 5.57 1.10
N THR A 103 13.12 6.46 2.09
CA THR A 103 13.15 7.91 1.87
C THR A 103 14.52 8.36 1.40
N THR A 104 15.59 7.88 2.02
CA THR A 104 16.97 8.22 1.64
C THR A 104 17.30 7.69 0.24
N PHE A 105 16.85 6.48 -0.09
CA PHE A 105 16.99 5.90 -1.42
C PHE A 105 16.28 6.77 -2.47
N THR A 106 15.01 7.12 -2.24
CA THR A 106 14.24 8.01 -3.11
C THR A 106 14.94 9.36 -3.29
N LEU A 107 15.44 9.97 -2.21
CA LEU A 107 16.20 11.23 -2.30
C LEU A 107 17.47 11.10 -3.14
N ARG A 108 18.10 9.92 -3.21
CA ARG A 108 19.29 9.68 -4.03
C ARG A 108 18.99 9.33 -5.48
N THR A 109 17.88 8.66 -5.76
CA THR A 109 17.62 8.09 -7.09
C THR A 109 16.49 8.78 -7.84
N ALA A 110 15.64 9.58 -7.18
CA ALA A 110 14.53 10.25 -7.84
C ALA A 110 15.06 11.33 -8.81
N PRO A 111 14.49 11.43 -10.02
CA PRO A 111 14.76 12.54 -10.92
C PRO A 111 14.41 13.87 -10.23
N THR A 112 15.36 14.80 -10.19
CA THR A 112 15.22 16.09 -9.51
C THR A 112 14.48 17.15 -10.33
N HIS A 113 14.24 16.87 -11.60
CA HIS A 113 13.56 17.77 -12.51
C HIS A 113 12.63 16.98 -13.44
N TYR A 114 11.54 17.63 -13.81
CA TYR A 114 10.61 17.12 -14.80
C TYR A 114 11.13 17.43 -16.19
N GLU A 115 11.37 16.41 -17.00
CA GLU A 115 11.53 16.58 -18.45
C GLU A 115 10.16 16.41 -19.12
N PRO A 116 9.62 17.46 -19.76
CA PRO A 116 8.37 17.36 -20.50
C PRO A 116 8.52 16.33 -21.63
N PRO A 117 7.56 15.41 -21.81
CA PRO A 117 7.59 14.49 -22.93
C PRO A 117 7.52 15.30 -24.24
N VAL A 118 8.39 14.96 -25.19
CA VAL A 118 8.38 15.58 -26.52
C VAL A 118 7.02 15.28 -27.17
N PRO A 119 6.20 16.31 -27.50
CA PRO A 119 4.91 16.08 -28.12
C PRO A 119 5.10 15.40 -29.48
N ALA A 120 4.17 14.49 -29.82
CA ALA A 120 4.18 13.86 -31.13
C ALA A 120 4.12 14.95 -32.22
N GLY A 121 5.07 14.90 -33.16
CA GLY A 121 5.14 15.88 -34.25
C GLY A 121 3.82 15.90 -35.03
N VAL A 122 3.14 17.04 -35.05
CA VAL A 122 1.96 17.24 -35.88
C VAL A 122 2.43 17.59 -37.30
N ARG A 123 1.85 16.94 -38.32
CA ARG A 123 2.08 17.35 -39.71
C ARG A 123 1.56 18.77 -39.90
N VAL A 124 2.47 19.73 -40.05
CA VAL A 124 2.14 21.08 -40.50
C VAL A 124 1.73 20.97 -41.98
N GLN A 125 0.43 21.05 -42.23
CA GLN A 125 -0.14 21.16 -43.57
C GLN A 125 0.06 22.61 -44.07
N GLY A 126 0.37 22.80 -45.34
CA GLY A 126 0.52 24.15 -45.94
C GLY A 126 1.90 24.78 -45.79
N VAL A 127 2.93 24.03 -45.39
CA VAL A 127 4.31 24.50 -45.61
C VAL A 127 4.50 24.61 -47.12
N PRO A 128 4.91 25.78 -47.65
CA PRO A 128 5.22 25.91 -49.06
C PRO A 128 6.18 24.79 -49.46
N PRO A 129 6.01 24.15 -50.63
CA PRO A 129 6.96 23.15 -51.08
C PRO A 129 8.36 23.74 -50.93
N ARG A 130 9.31 22.95 -50.39
CA ARG A 130 10.72 23.36 -50.37
C ARG A 130 11.08 23.67 -51.81
N VAL A 131 11.07 24.95 -52.15
CA VAL A 131 11.56 25.43 -53.43
C VAL A 131 13.02 25.04 -53.39
N ALA A 132 13.42 24.10 -54.25
CA ALA A 132 14.85 23.94 -54.52
C ALA A 132 15.29 25.33 -54.98
N LEU A 133 16.02 26.04 -54.12
CA LEU A 133 16.64 27.31 -54.47
C LEU A 133 17.65 26.96 -55.56
N GLY A 134 17.18 26.99 -56.80
CA GLY A 134 18.06 27.07 -57.96
C GLY A 134 18.97 28.29 -57.81
N PRO A 135 20.01 28.39 -58.65
CA PRO A 135 20.83 29.59 -58.66
C PRO A 135 19.92 30.82 -58.82
N LEU A 136 20.15 31.84 -57.98
CA LEU A 136 19.39 33.09 -58.03
C LEU A 136 19.45 33.65 -59.45
N SER A 137 18.32 34.15 -59.94
CA SER A 137 18.32 34.92 -61.18
C SER A 137 19.21 36.17 -61.02
N GLN A 138 19.59 36.79 -62.14
CA GLN A 138 20.42 37.99 -62.11
C GLN A 138 19.74 39.13 -61.34
N GLU A 139 18.42 39.27 -61.49
CA GLU A 139 17.60 40.27 -60.77
C GLU A 139 17.57 39.98 -59.26
N GLU A 140 17.39 38.73 -58.88
CA GLU A 140 17.41 38.32 -57.46
C GLU A 140 18.79 38.53 -56.83
N THR A 141 19.87 38.33 -57.59
CA THR A 141 21.24 38.59 -57.14
C THR A 141 21.49 40.07 -56.90
N GLN A 142 21.00 40.93 -57.80
CA GLN A 142 21.05 42.38 -57.64
C GLN A 142 20.23 42.84 -56.44
N LEU A 143 19.01 42.33 -56.29
CA LEU A 143 18.14 42.61 -55.14
C LEU A 143 18.79 42.18 -53.83
N ARG A 144 19.37 40.97 -53.77
CA ARG A 144 20.10 40.50 -52.58
C ARG A 144 21.27 41.41 -52.24
N THR A 145 22.00 41.88 -53.24
CA THR A 145 23.15 42.78 -53.05
C THR A 145 22.68 44.12 -52.50
N LYS A 146 21.62 44.69 -53.08
CA LYS A 146 20.99 45.93 -52.61
C LYS A 146 20.46 45.80 -51.17
N LEU A 147 19.78 44.71 -50.87
CA LEU A 147 19.25 44.44 -49.53
C LEU A 147 20.37 44.23 -48.50
N ARG A 148 21.48 43.57 -48.87
CA ARG A 148 22.65 43.44 -47.98
C ARG A 148 23.33 44.78 -47.71
N GLN A 149 23.46 45.63 -48.72
CA GLN A 149 23.99 46.99 -48.56
C GLN A 149 23.06 47.85 -47.69
N ALA A 150 21.75 47.79 -47.92
CA ALA A 150 20.77 48.52 -47.11
C ALA A 150 20.68 48.00 -45.66
N ALA A 151 20.78 46.67 -45.47
CA ALA A 151 20.72 46.04 -44.16
C ALA A 151 21.94 46.32 -43.27
N ALA A 152 23.06 46.77 -43.83
CA ALA A 152 24.22 47.20 -43.07
C ALA A 152 24.01 48.55 -42.34
N HIS A 153 22.89 49.25 -42.60
CA HIS A 153 22.65 50.62 -42.14
C HIS A 153 21.39 50.80 -41.28
N GLY A 154 20.80 49.72 -40.75
CA GLY A 154 19.65 49.79 -39.83
C GLY A 154 20.09 49.72 -38.35
N PRO A 155 19.63 50.62 -37.46
CA PRO A 155 20.10 50.71 -36.07
C PRO A 155 19.69 49.56 -35.13
N GLU A 156 18.88 48.60 -35.57
CA GLU A 156 18.27 47.59 -34.70
C GLU A 156 18.56 46.13 -35.10
N ARG A 157 19.82 45.76 -35.34
CA ARG A 157 20.16 44.32 -35.43
C ARG A 157 20.73 43.81 -34.11
N LEU A 158 19.90 43.02 -33.43
CA LEU A 158 20.34 42.12 -32.36
C LEU A 158 21.21 41.00 -32.97
N VAL A 159 22.46 40.91 -32.51
CA VAL A 159 23.39 39.82 -32.85
C VAL A 159 23.08 38.63 -31.96
N PRO A 160 23.00 37.39 -32.49
CA PRO A 160 22.78 36.21 -31.66
C PRO A 160 23.95 36.04 -30.68
N VAL A 161 23.64 36.10 -29.38
CA VAL A 161 24.60 35.80 -28.32
C VAL A 161 24.74 34.28 -28.27
N PHE A 162 25.88 33.77 -28.72
CA PHE A 162 26.24 32.38 -28.49
C PHE A 162 26.53 32.20 -26.99
N ARG A 163 25.88 31.21 -26.38
CA ARG A 163 26.15 30.75 -25.01
C ARG A 163 26.89 29.43 -25.08
#